data_AF-A0A0Q7E697-F1
#
_entry.id   AF-A0A0Q7E697-F1
#
_cell.length_a   1.000
_cell.length_b   1.000
_cell.length_c   1.000
_cell.angle_alpha   90.00
_cell.angle_beta   90.00
_cell.angle_gamma   90.00
#
_symmetry.space_group_name_H-M   'P 1'
#
loop_
_entity.id
_entity.type
_entity.pdbx_description
1 polymer ?
#
loop_
_entity_poly.entity_id
_entity_poly.type
_entity_poly.pdbx_seq_one_letter_code
_entity_poly.pdbx_strand_id
1 'polypeptide(L)' 'MAKDQKITVALTRKQTAPRNAAAKSLREGLFQPKVEADPKAYKRKNKHKADPVLEAEKQDGEVE' A
#
# COMPACT_ATOMS: atom_id res chain seq x y z
N MET A 1 -47.79 30.18 -6.91
CA MET A 1 -46.81 29.26 -7.52
C MET A 1 -45.44 29.92 -7.53
N ALA A 2 -44.70 29.79 -6.43
CA ALA A 2 -43.26 30.05 -6.30
C ALA A 2 -42.94 29.59 -4.86
N LYS A 3 -42.00 28.69 -4.58
CA LYS A 3 -40.57 28.94 -4.65
C LYS A 3 -39.84 27.62 -4.33
N ASP A 4 -39.37 26.90 -5.34
CA ASP A 4 -38.32 25.89 -5.18
C ASP A 4 -36.96 26.48 -5.57
N GLN A 5 -36.68 27.71 -5.10
CA GLN A 5 -35.38 28.32 -5.29
C GLN A 5 -34.42 27.74 -4.26
N LYS A 6 -33.66 26.71 -4.67
CA LYS A 6 -32.57 26.16 -3.86
C LYS A 6 -31.55 27.26 -3.61
N ILE A 7 -31.45 27.71 -2.36
CA ILE A 7 -30.46 28.70 -1.95
C ILE A 7 -29.10 28.00 -1.94
N THR A 8 -28.33 28.16 -3.01
CA THR A 8 -26.94 27.70 -3.10
C THR A 8 -26.03 28.73 -2.45
N VAL A 9 -25.88 28.63 -1.13
CA VAL A 9 -24.88 29.43 -0.41
C VAL A 9 -23.50 28.82 -0.65
N ALA A 10 -22.56 29.63 -1.13
CA ALA A 10 -21.16 29.22 -1.26
C ALA A 10 -20.57 28.98 0.14
N LEU A 11 -20.28 27.72 0.45
CA LEU A 11 -19.69 27.34 1.73
C LEU A 11 -18.24 27.83 1.82
N THR A 12 -17.86 28.36 2.98
CA THR A 12 -16.48 28.81 3.23
C THR A 12 -15.52 27.63 3.32
N ARG A 13 -14.22 27.86 3.07
CA ARG A 13 -13.16 26.83 3.12
C ARG A 13 -13.19 25.98 4.40
N LYS A 14 -13.54 26.57 5.55
CA LYS A 14 -13.61 25.86 6.84
C LYS A 14 -14.88 25.01 7.00
N GLN A 15 -15.95 25.35 6.28
CA GLN A 15 -17.20 24.58 6.24
C GLN A 15 -17.13 23.42 5.26
N THR A 16 -16.38 23.57 4.16
CA THR A 16 -16.13 22.47 3.19
C THR A 16 -15.03 21.52 3.63
N ALA A 17 -14.05 22.00 4.40
CA ALA A 17 -12.99 21.15 4.92
C ALA A 17 -13.57 20.06 5.84
N PRO A 18 -13.20 18.78 5.65
CA PRO A 18 -13.64 17.72 6.54
C PRO A 18 -13.15 18.01 7.96
N ARG A 19 -14.09 18.03 8.92
CA ARG A 19 -13.86 18.36 10.33
C ARG A 19 -12.70 17.61 10.98
N ASN A 20 -12.35 16.44 10.47
CA ASN A 20 -11.22 15.65 10.95
C ASN A 20 -10.62 14.80 9.82
N ALA A 21 -9.82 15.44 8.96
CA ALA A 21 -9.09 14.76 7.88
C ALA A 21 -8.18 13.65 8.43
N ALA A 22 -7.54 13.89 9.58
CA ALA A 22 -6.68 12.92 10.24
C ALA A 22 -7.45 11.65 10.65
N ALA A 23 -8.63 11.79 11.25
CA ALA A 23 -9.46 10.64 11.62
C ALA A 23 -9.90 9.81 10.40
N LYS A 24 -10.16 10.44 9.24
CA LYS A 24 -10.44 9.69 8.00
C LYS A 24 -9.23 8.87 7.56
N SER A 25 -8.05 9.49 7.52
CA SER A 25 -6.83 8.80 7.11
C SER A 25 -6.42 7.66 8.06
N LEU A 26 -6.71 7.78 9.36
CA LEU A 26 -6.52 6.70 10.33
C LEU A 26 -7.51 5.55 10.07
N ARG A 27 -8.78 5.85 9.79
CA ARG A 27 -9.82 4.85 9.47
C ARG A 27 -9.56 4.13 8.15
N GLU A 28 -9.04 4.83 7.16
CA GLU A 28 -8.69 4.29 5.83
C GLU A 28 -7.45 3.37 5.88
N GLY A 29 -6.81 3.23 7.05
CA GLY A 29 -5.70 2.30 7.25
C GLY A 29 -4.38 2.76 6.63
N LEU A 30 -4.28 4.02 6.20
CA LEU A 30 -3.05 4.60 5.64
C LEU A 30 -1.87 4.52 6.63
N PHE A 31 -2.16 4.45 7.93
CA PHE A 31 -1.19 4.39 9.02
C PHE A 31 -1.13 3.02 9.71
N GLN A 32 -1.61 1.95 9.05
CA GLN A 32 -1.40 0.61 9.57
C GLN A 32 0.10 0.24 9.57
N PRO A 33 0.58 -0.49 10.59
CA PRO A 33 1.96 -0.93 10.64
C PRO A 33 2.26 -1.85 9.46
N LYS A 34 3.28 -1.50 8.67
CA LYS A 34 3.75 -2.31 7.55
C LYS A 34 4.82 -3.26 8.07
N VAL A 35 4.62 -4.55 7.85
CA VAL A 35 5.62 -5.57 8.15
C VAL A 35 6.48 -5.77 6.92
N GLU A 36 7.79 -5.60 7.08
CA GLU A 36 8.76 -5.88 6.02
C GLU A 36 8.93 -7.39 5.86
N ALA A 37 9.12 -7.85 4.62
CA ALA A 37 9.36 -9.26 4.36
C ALA A 37 10.78 -9.64 4.79
N ASP A 38 10.91 -10.72 5.55
CA ASP A 38 12.22 -11.25 5.93
C ASP A 38 13.04 -11.60 4.66
N PRO A 39 14.27 -11.06 4.51
CA PRO A 39 15.12 -11.36 3.36
C PRO A 39 15.47 -12.85 3.25
N LYS A 40 15.54 -13.57 4.38
CA LYS A 40 15.94 -14.98 4.45
C LYS A 40 14.74 -15.95 4.42
N ALA A 41 13.51 -15.44 4.44
CA ALA A 41 12.33 -16.28 4.27
C ALA A 41 12.34 -16.95 2.89
N TYR A 42 11.85 -18.20 2.85
CA TYR A 42 11.73 -18.98 1.63
C TYR A 42 10.87 -18.24 0.60
N LYS A 43 11.35 -18.21 -0.66
CA LYS A 43 10.66 -17.61 -1.80
C LYS A 43 10.59 -18.64 -2.93
N ARG A 44 9.38 -18.92 -3.42
CA ARG A 44 9.16 -19.86 -4.54
C ARG A 44 9.85 -19.42 -5.84
N LYS A 45 9.98 -18.11 -6.04
CA LYS A 45 10.64 -17.52 -7.20
C LYS A 45 11.52 -16.37 -6.75
N ASN A 46 12.78 -16.40 -7.17
CA ASN A 46 13.71 -15.31 -6.95
C ASN A 46 13.40 -14.14 -7.89
N LYS A 47 13.75 -12.93 -7.46
CA LYS A 47 13.58 -11.70 -8.26
C LYS A 47 14.40 -11.76 -9.55
N HIS A 48 15.62 -12.27 -9.44
CA HIS A 48 16.52 -12.49 -10.56
C HIS A 48 16.55 -13.97 -10.87
N LYS A 49 16.49 -14.31 -12.17
CA LYS A 49 16.76 -15.66 -12.62
C LYS A 49 18.19 -15.97 -12.25
N ALA A 50 18.41 -17.11 -11.60
CA ALA A 50 19.75 -17.54 -11.32
C ALA A 50 20.44 -17.92 -12.64
N ASP A 51 21.70 -17.54 -12.78
CA ASP A 51 22.47 -17.89 -13.96
C ASP A 51 22.67 -19.41 -13.99
N PRO A 52 22.36 -20.07 -15.10
CA PRO A 52 22.37 -21.54 -15.17
C PRO A 52 23.74 -22.16 -14.88
N VAL A 53 24.83 -21.41 -15.07
CA VAL A 53 26.20 -21.86 -14.74
C VAL A 53 26.42 -21.94 -13.22
N LEU A 54 25.90 -20.98 -12.45
CA LEU A 54 26.07 -20.93 -10.99
C LEU A 54 25.10 -21.87 -10.26
N GLU A 55 23.97 -22.20 -10.87
CA GLU A 55 23.04 -23.19 -10.31
C GLU A 55 23.53 -24.63 -10.53
N ALA A 56 24.30 -24.90 -11.59
CA ALA A 56 24.96 -26.19 -11.80
C ALA A 56 25.99 -26.47 -10.67
N GLU A 57 26.81 -25.48 -10.31
CA GLU A 57 27.79 -25.61 -9.22
C GLU A 57 27.14 -25.90 -7.85
N LYS A 58 25.90 -25.45 -7.60
CA LYS A 58 25.18 -25.75 -6.36
C LYS A 58 24.58 -27.14 -6.32
N GLN A 59 24.23 -27.72 -7.48
CA GLN A 59 23.70 -29.10 -7.55
C GLN A 59 24.81 -30.13 -7.41
N ASP A 60 26.03 -29.80 -7.83
CA ASP A 60 27.20 -30.70 -7.76
C ASP A 60 27.95 -30.62 -6.40
N GLY A 61 27.55 -29.69 -5.50
CA GLY A 61 28.24 -29.40 -4.24
C GLY A 61 27.60 -29.95 -2.96
N GLU A 62 26.45 -30.63 -3.02
CA GLU A 62 25.87 -31.33 -1.86
C GLU A 62 26.18 -32.83 -1.91
N VAL A 63 27.45 -33.17 -1.68
CA VAL A 63 27.88 -34.50 -1.23
C VAL A 63 28.76 -34.30 0.02
N GLU A 64 28.12 -34.12 1.17
CA GLU A 64 28.64 -34.52 2.49
C GLU A 64 27.47 -35.00 3.37
#